data_AF-A0A534PXW5-F1
#
_entry.id   AF-A0A534PXW5-F1
#
_cell.length_a   1.000
_cell.length_b   1.000
_cell.length_c   1.000
_cell.angle_alpha   90.00
_cell.angle_beta   90.00
_cell.angle_gamma   90.00
#
_symmetry.space_group_name_H-M   'P 1'
#
loop_
_entity.id
_entity.type
_entity.pdbx_description
1 polymer ?
#
loop_
_entity_poly.entity_id
_entity_poly.type
_entity_poly.pdbx_seq_one_letter_code
_entity_poly.pdbx_strand_id
1 'polypeptide(L)'
;MSFVDTCSNRHRIATALWGIAMLLRVAMAFAVVTLLLIGGAKAALIEGTNRSDLLFGADDDNQQNPLVQPAGASNQSLNNTDVLDGKGGDDVIIGLLGADVIHGGKGDDVIVGGTEQFTQPNSDVMFGDDGNDVAVWRPGDGSDVFIGGRGVDALVMGAIDRDAHNVPVISPATGRYKRTGLPTADVTGQNGFCTLEDVRDQDLGYDFLVRFFLKSTGALAVTIRVAEVEQVFCTSRTAAAITFADLRAANPAFVEVSLDEVAELSETVRQIIR
;
A
#
# COMPACT_ATOMS: atom_id res chain seq x y z
N MET A 1 5.52 -51.21 -6.00
CA MET A 1 6.52 -50.12 -6.03
C MET A 1 6.39 -49.41 -7.37
N SER A 2 5.33 -48.60 -7.56
CA SER A 2 5.15 -47.77 -8.78
C SER A 2 3.97 -46.77 -8.72
N PHE A 3 3.41 -46.45 -7.55
CA PHE A 3 2.30 -45.48 -7.44
C PHE A 3 2.67 -44.21 -6.65
N VAL A 4 3.60 -44.33 -5.69
CA VAL A 4 4.07 -43.21 -4.85
C VAL A 4 5.00 -42.26 -5.62
N ASP A 5 5.82 -42.79 -6.55
CA ASP A 5 6.77 -41.98 -7.34
C ASP A 5 6.09 -41.07 -8.38
N THR A 6 4.92 -41.47 -8.90
CA THR A 6 4.14 -40.68 -9.86
C THR A 6 3.45 -39.46 -9.24
N CYS A 7 3.13 -39.49 -7.94
CA CYS A 7 2.53 -38.36 -7.23
C CYS A 7 3.59 -37.32 -6.82
N SER A 8 4.78 -37.76 -6.43
CA SER A 8 5.90 -36.89 -6.07
C SER A 8 6.43 -36.09 -7.28
N ASN A 9 6.52 -36.71 -8.46
CA ASN A 9 6.97 -36.02 -9.67
C ASN A 9 5.92 -35.03 -10.24
N ARG A 10 4.61 -35.29 -10.09
CA ARG A 10 3.57 -34.32 -10.48
C ARG A 10 3.52 -33.09 -9.57
N HIS A 11 3.76 -33.25 -8.27
CA HIS A 11 3.87 -32.11 -7.36
C HIS A 11 5.07 -31.23 -7.67
N ARG A 12 6.24 -31.80 -8.01
CA ARG A 12 7.44 -31.03 -8.36
C ARG A 12 7.32 -30.24 -9.67
N ILE A 13 6.60 -30.80 -10.65
CA ILE A 13 6.34 -30.13 -11.94
C ILE A 13 5.26 -29.05 -11.79
N ALA A 14 4.24 -29.28 -10.96
CA ALA A 14 3.22 -28.28 -10.64
C ALA A 14 3.80 -27.10 -9.84
N THR A 15 4.66 -27.33 -8.84
CA THR A 15 5.31 -26.24 -8.10
C THR A 15 6.29 -25.43 -8.96
N ALA A 16 6.96 -26.05 -9.94
CA ALA A 16 7.88 -25.35 -10.84
C ALA A 16 7.16 -24.52 -11.91
N LEU A 17 6.00 -24.97 -12.40
CA LEU A 17 5.17 -24.22 -13.34
C LEU A 17 4.41 -23.05 -12.67
N TRP A 18 4.19 -23.12 -11.36
CA TRP A 18 3.44 -22.10 -10.60
C TRP A 18 4.32 -20.95 -10.06
N GLY A 19 5.59 -21.22 -9.70
CA GLY A 19 6.55 -20.13 -9.47
C GLY A 19 6.72 -19.25 -10.72
N ILE A 20 6.60 -19.85 -11.91
CA ILE A 20 6.61 -19.15 -13.21
C ILE A 20 5.30 -18.39 -13.46
N ALA A 21 4.14 -18.88 -12.98
CA ALA A 21 2.84 -18.23 -13.17
C ALA A 21 2.65 -16.96 -12.32
N MET A 22 3.21 -16.92 -11.11
CA MET A 22 3.24 -15.71 -10.27
C MET A 22 4.24 -14.68 -10.84
N LEU A 23 5.41 -15.13 -11.27
CA LEU A 23 6.35 -14.32 -12.06
C LEU A 23 5.71 -13.76 -13.33
N LEU A 24 4.78 -14.47 -13.99
CA LEU A 24 4.06 -14.00 -15.18
C LEU A 24 2.94 -12.99 -14.89
N ARG A 25 2.38 -12.95 -13.67
CA ARG A 25 1.37 -11.97 -13.26
C ARG A 25 2.01 -10.66 -12.75
N VAL A 26 3.14 -10.76 -12.05
CA VAL A 26 3.97 -9.59 -11.67
C VAL A 26 4.73 -9.04 -12.90
N ALA A 27 5.20 -9.90 -13.82
CA ALA A 27 5.73 -9.45 -15.10
C ALA A 27 4.67 -8.79 -15.99
N MET A 28 3.38 -8.98 -15.73
CA MET A 28 2.32 -8.28 -16.46
C MET A 28 2.23 -6.80 -16.04
N ALA A 29 2.50 -6.46 -14.78
CA ALA A 29 2.67 -5.08 -14.34
C ALA A 29 3.91 -4.44 -15.01
N PHE A 30 5.04 -5.15 -15.03
CA PHE A 30 6.27 -4.73 -15.73
C PHE A 30 6.05 -4.55 -17.26
N ALA A 31 5.30 -5.45 -17.90
CA ALA A 31 4.99 -5.40 -19.32
C ALA A 31 4.03 -4.27 -19.68
N VAL A 32 3.09 -3.91 -18.80
CA VAL A 32 2.23 -2.73 -18.96
C VAL A 32 3.08 -1.45 -18.96
N VAL A 33 4.05 -1.35 -18.03
CA VAL A 33 4.99 -0.21 -17.96
C VAL A 33 5.82 -0.08 -19.25
N THR A 34 6.29 -1.19 -19.84
CA THR A 34 7.09 -1.12 -21.08
C THR A 34 6.25 -0.88 -22.34
N LEU A 35 4.98 -1.32 -22.38
CA LEU A 35 4.10 -1.14 -23.53
C LEU A 35 3.51 0.27 -23.62
N LEU A 36 3.50 1.05 -22.54
CA LEU A 36 3.08 2.46 -22.48
C LEU A 36 4.08 3.44 -23.13
N LEU A 37 5.25 2.98 -23.56
CA LEU A 37 6.26 3.83 -24.20
C LEU A 37 5.95 4.18 -25.67
N ILE A 38 4.88 3.65 -26.27
CA ILE A 38 4.60 3.76 -27.72
C ILE A 38 3.28 4.45 -28.10
N GLY A 39 2.53 5.08 -27.18
CA GLY A 39 1.32 5.80 -27.59
C GLY A 39 0.70 6.75 -26.57
N GLY A 40 0.67 8.04 -26.93
CA GLY A 40 -0.47 8.97 -26.76
C GLY A 40 -0.90 9.45 -25.36
N ALA A 41 -0.99 8.57 -24.37
CA ALA A 41 -1.35 8.91 -23.01
C ALA A 41 -0.56 7.99 -22.09
N LYS A 42 0.49 8.54 -21.48
CA LYS A 42 1.21 7.86 -20.41
C LYS A 42 0.52 8.28 -19.12
N ALA A 43 0.13 7.33 -18.28
CA ALA A 43 0.10 7.61 -16.84
C ALA A 43 1.44 8.28 -16.49
N ALA A 44 1.45 9.32 -15.65
CA ALA A 44 2.69 10.02 -15.37
C ALA A 44 3.63 9.03 -14.64
N LEU A 45 4.63 8.53 -15.36
CA LEU A 45 5.66 7.69 -14.78
C LEU A 45 6.60 8.62 -14.00
N ILE A 46 6.63 8.45 -12.68
CA ILE A 46 7.47 9.19 -11.77
C ILE A 46 8.51 8.23 -11.22
N GLU A 47 9.75 8.46 -11.64
CA GLU A 47 10.88 7.62 -11.25
C GLU A 47 11.78 8.34 -10.24
N GLY A 48 12.05 7.68 -9.12
CA GLY A 48 13.08 8.04 -8.16
C GLY A 48 14.49 7.74 -8.66
N THR A 49 15.41 7.73 -7.70
CA THR A 49 16.85 7.53 -7.87
C THR A 49 17.33 6.31 -7.07
N ASN A 50 18.63 6.11 -6.90
CA ASN A 50 19.14 5.06 -5.99
C ASN A 50 19.44 5.62 -4.59
N ARG A 51 18.78 6.70 -4.20
CA ARG A 51 18.89 7.37 -2.90
C ARG A 51 17.47 7.68 -2.44
N SER A 52 17.30 7.85 -1.13
CA SER A 52 16.05 8.33 -0.54
C SER A 52 15.51 9.57 -1.23
N ASP A 53 14.31 9.44 -1.75
CA ASP A 53 13.54 10.43 -2.47
C ASP A 53 12.20 10.71 -1.77
N LEU A 54 11.60 11.85 -2.12
CA LEU A 54 10.23 12.19 -1.76
C LEU A 54 9.47 12.37 -3.06
N LEU A 55 8.58 11.43 -3.35
CA LEU A 55 7.84 11.34 -4.60
C LEU A 55 6.36 11.65 -4.36
N PHE A 56 5.79 12.42 -5.28
CA PHE A 56 4.37 12.75 -5.32
C PHE A 56 3.83 12.44 -6.70
N GLY A 57 2.61 11.90 -6.78
CA GLY A 57 1.85 11.82 -8.01
C GLY A 57 1.74 13.18 -8.71
N ALA A 58 1.64 13.14 -10.03
CA ALA A 58 1.51 14.35 -10.82
C ALA A 58 0.07 14.87 -10.82
N ASP A 59 -0.93 14.00 -10.65
CA ASP A 59 -2.36 14.29 -10.80
C ASP A 59 -2.65 15.10 -12.08
N ASP A 60 -1.86 14.92 -13.15
CA ASP A 60 -1.88 15.81 -14.31
C ASP A 60 -2.61 15.23 -15.52
N ASP A 61 -3.06 13.98 -15.48
CA ASP A 61 -3.74 13.31 -16.58
C ASP A 61 -5.28 13.35 -16.49
N ASN A 62 -5.81 14.47 -16.01
CA ASN A 62 -7.25 14.75 -15.90
C ASN A 62 -7.85 15.52 -17.08
N GLN A 63 -9.16 15.73 -17.02
CA GLN A 63 -9.94 16.46 -18.04
C GLN A 63 -9.58 17.94 -18.15
N GLN A 64 -8.84 18.49 -17.18
CA GLN A 64 -8.40 19.88 -17.18
C GLN A 64 -7.05 20.06 -17.88
N ASN A 65 -6.30 18.98 -18.13
CA ASN A 65 -5.05 19.06 -18.87
C ASN A 65 -5.33 19.14 -20.39
N PRO A 66 -5.07 20.29 -21.06
CA PRO A 66 -5.37 20.44 -22.48
C PRO A 66 -4.46 19.62 -23.39
N LEU A 67 -3.35 19.06 -22.88
CA LEU A 67 -2.48 18.14 -23.62
C LEU A 67 -3.10 16.73 -23.71
N VAL A 68 -3.81 16.30 -22.65
CA VAL A 68 -4.49 15.00 -22.56
C VAL A 68 -5.94 15.10 -23.06
N GLN A 69 -6.59 16.22 -22.75
CA GLN A 69 -8.00 16.48 -23.06
C GLN A 69 -8.19 17.70 -23.98
N PRO A 70 -7.87 17.58 -25.29
CA PRO A 70 -8.15 18.63 -26.26
C PRO A 70 -9.64 19.00 -26.31
N ALA A 71 -9.94 20.27 -26.63
CA ALA A 71 -11.31 20.74 -26.74
C ALA A 71 -12.11 19.92 -27.77
N GLY A 72 -13.25 19.36 -27.33
CA GLY A 72 -14.13 18.55 -28.17
C GLY A 72 -13.73 17.07 -28.32
N ALA A 73 -12.64 16.63 -27.69
CA ALA A 73 -12.31 15.21 -27.58
C ALA A 73 -13.25 14.50 -26.59
N SER A 74 -13.54 13.22 -26.84
CA SER A 74 -14.09 12.33 -25.81
C SER A 74 -13.12 12.22 -24.63
N ASN A 75 -13.59 11.82 -23.44
CA ASN A 75 -12.72 11.72 -22.28
C ASN A 75 -11.56 10.73 -22.54
N GLN A 76 -10.33 11.25 -22.50
CA GLN A 76 -9.06 10.55 -22.69
C GLN A 76 -8.19 10.62 -21.43
N SER A 77 -8.69 11.24 -20.36
CA SER A 77 -8.02 11.27 -19.06
C SER A 77 -7.86 9.86 -18.49
N LEU A 78 -6.80 9.65 -17.71
CA LEU A 78 -6.70 8.47 -16.83
C LEU A 78 -7.13 8.81 -15.39
N ASN A 79 -7.75 9.97 -15.19
CA ASN A 79 -8.35 10.39 -13.92
C ASN A 79 -7.34 10.52 -12.76
N ASN A 80 -6.21 11.17 -13.03
CA ASN A 80 -5.07 11.37 -12.14
C ASN A 80 -4.23 10.12 -11.88
N THR A 81 -4.40 9.05 -12.65
CA THR A 81 -3.66 7.79 -12.39
C THR A 81 -2.16 7.94 -12.63
N ASP A 82 -1.37 7.67 -11.60
CA ASP A 82 0.08 7.75 -11.66
C ASP A 82 0.76 6.37 -11.55
N VAL A 83 1.97 6.27 -12.10
CA VAL A 83 2.86 5.13 -11.88
C VAL A 83 4.12 5.66 -11.20
N LEU A 84 4.37 5.25 -9.97
CA LEU A 84 5.51 5.70 -9.18
C LEU A 84 6.47 4.54 -8.91
N ASP A 85 7.77 4.77 -9.10
CA ASP A 85 8.84 3.80 -8.84
C ASP A 85 9.97 4.49 -8.06
N GLY A 86 10.08 4.19 -6.76
CA GLY A 86 11.12 4.72 -5.87
C GLY A 86 12.54 4.26 -6.26
N LYS A 87 12.65 3.08 -6.87
CA LYS A 87 13.87 2.35 -7.23
C LYS A 87 14.73 1.93 -6.06
N GLY A 88 15.38 2.85 -5.36
CA GLY A 88 16.12 2.45 -4.17
C GLY A 88 16.61 3.58 -3.30
N GLY A 89 16.93 3.25 -2.04
CA GLY A 89 16.94 4.21 -0.95
C GLY A 89 15.67 4.05 -0.12
N ASP A 90 15.63 4.68 1.05
CA ASP A 90 14.44 4.68 1.90
C ASP A 90 13.55 5.86 1.46
N ASP A 91 12.51 5.58 0.68
CA ASP A 91 11.69 6.56 -0.03
C ASP A 91 10.40 6.91 0.73
N VAL A 92 9.87 8.10 0.45
CA VAL A 92 8.50 8.47 0.82
C VAL A 92 7.72 8.71 -0.46
N ILE A 93 6.69 7.90 -0.71
CA ILE A 93 5.95 7.90 -1.95
C ILE A 93 4.47 8.17 -1.67
N ILE A 94 3.92 9.19 -2.33
CA ILE A 94 2.54 9.63 -2.16
C ILE A 94 1.86 9.70 -3.53
N GLY A 95 0.92 8.81 -3.82
CA GLY A 95 0.25 8.76 -5.13
C GLY A 95 -0.74 9.91 -5.37
N LEU A 96 -1.42 10.39 -4.33
CA LEU A 96 -2.40 11.50 -4.34
C LEU A 96 -3.82 11.14 -4.78
N LEU A 97 -4.26 11.43 -6.01
CA LEU A 97 -5.61 11.13 -6.49
C LEU A 97 -5.52 10.13 -7.63
N GLY A 98 -6.56 9.31 -7.82
CA GLY A 98 -6.56 8.37 -8.93
C GLY A 98 -6.13 6.98 -8.47
N ALA A 99 -6.16 6.02 -9.40
CA ALA A 99 -5.87 4.62 -9.08
C ALA A 99 -4.41 4.31 -9.38
N ASP A 100 -3.54 4.53 -8.40
CA ASP A 100 -2.10 4.55 -8.61
C ASP A 100 -1.48 3.16 -8.56
N VAL A 101 -0.36 3.02 -9.27
CA VAL A 101 0.53 1.86 -9.15
C VAL A 101 1.85 2.34 -8.58
N ILE A 102 2.20 1.85 -7.39
CA ILE A 102 3.34 2.35 -6.63
C ILE A 102 4.29 1.21 -6.29
N HIS A 103 5.56 1.37 -6.66
CA HIS A 103 6.68 0.51 -6.25
C HIS A 103 7.61 1.28 -5.31
N GLY A 104 7.83 0.77 -4.10
CA GLY A 104 8.85 1.25 -3.18
C GLY A 104 10.24 1.01 -3.75
N GLY A 105 10.55 -0.25 -4.02
CA GLY A 105 11.79 -0.66 -4.68
C GLY A 105 12.76 -1.31 -3.70
N LYS A 106 13.85 -0.63 -3.35
CA LYS A 106 14.85 -1.17 -2.43
C LYS A 106 15.12 -0.21 -1.30
N GLY A 107 14.93 -0.63 -0.06
CA GLY A 107 15.10 0.24 1.10
C GLY A 107 13.85 0.16 1.96
N ASP A 108 13.85 0.83 3.10
CA ASP A 108 12.68 0.82 3.98
C ASP A 108 11.75 1.99 3.58
N ASP A 109 10.75 1.71 2.76
CA ASP A 109 9.91 2.72 2.10
C ASP A 109 8.63 3.04 2.89
N VAL A 110 8.12 4.26 2.74
CA VAL A 110 6.83 4.69 3.29
C VAL A 110 5.90 5.11 2.17
N ILE A 111 4.81 4.36 2.00
CA ILE A 111 3.90 4.49 0.87
C ILE A 111 2.53 4.94 1.36
N VAL A 112 2.00 6.00 0.75
CA VAL A 112 0.62 6.45 0.90
C VAL A 112 0.02 6.46 -0.50
N GLY A 113 -0.95 5.58 -0.77
CA GLY A 113 -1.62 5.51 -2.07
C GLY A 113 -2.23 6.86 -2.44
N GLY A 114 -3.31 7.23 -1.80
CA GLY A 114 -3.93 8.49 -2.15
C GLY A 114 -5.31 8.59 -1.58
N THR A 115 -5.94 9.76 -1.68
CA THR A 115 -7.35 9.87 -1.32
C THR A 115 -8.22 9.84 -2.54
N GLU A 116 -9.23 8.98 -2.51
CA GLU A 116 -10.11 8.87 -3.68
C GLU A 116 -11.25 9.89 -3.66
N GLN A 117 -11.27 10.78 -2.66
CA GLN A 117 -12.33 11.77 -2.43
C GLN A 117 -13.75 11.17 -2.53
N PHE A 118 -13.89 9.89 -2.17
CA PHE A 118 -15.14 9.11 -2.30
C PHE A 118 -15.63 8.94 -3.75
N THR A 119 -14.78 9.15 -4.74
CA THR A 119 -15.01 8.77 -6.13
C THR A 119 -14.63 7.30 -6.31
N GLN A 120 -15.48 6.54 -7.03
CA GLN A 120 -15.25 5.13 -7.32
C GLN A 120 -15.43 4.88 -8.82
N PRO A 121 -14.71 3.90 -9.40
CA PRO A 121 -13.77 2.99 -8.75
C PRO A 121 -12.32 3.44 -8.96
N ASN A 122 -11.66 3.86 -7.87
CA ASN A 122 -10.23 4.06 -7.86
C ASN A 122 -9.69 3.33 -6.62
N SER A 123 -8.62 2.57 -6.79
CA SER A 123 -7.99 1.78 -5.73
C SER A 123 -6.54 1.58 -6.10
N ASP A 124 -5.67 1.82 -5.14
CA ASP A 124 -4.23 1.80 -5.36
C ASP A 124 -3.68 0.37 -5.29
N VAL A 125 -2.62 0.12 -6.04
CA VAL A 125 -1.81 -1.08 -5.93
C VAL A 125 -0.40 -0.67 -5.51
N MET A 126 -0.04 -1.04 -4.29
CA MET A 126 1.23 -0.68 -3.68
C MET A 126 2.09 -1.94 -3.48
N PHE A 127 3.35 -1.87 -3.89
CA PHE A 127 4.38 -2.87 -3.67
C PHE A 127 5.48 -2.26 -2.80
N GLY A 128 5.80 -2.87 -1.66
CA GLY A 128 6.98 -2.49 -0.87
C GLY A 128 8.27 -2.91 -1.58
N ASP A 129 8.26 -4.13 -2.12
CA ASP A 129 9.38 -4.80 -2.77
C ASP A 129 10.46 -5.26 -1.76
N ASP A 130 11.67 -4.71 -1.80
CA ASP A 130 12.80 -5.18 -0.99
C ASP A 130 13.07 -4.24 0.20
N GLY A 131 12.57 -4.55 1.40
CA GLY A 131 12.70 -3.63 2.53
C GLY A 131 11.80 -3.97 3.70
N ASN A 132 11.84 -3.17 4.77
CA ASN A 132 10.78 -3.14 5.78
C ASN A 132 9.85 -1.97 5.48
N ASP A 133 8.85 -2.21 4.66
CA ASP A 133 8.04 -1.17 4.05
C ASP A 133 6.79 -0.88 4.88
N VAL A 134 6.34 0.37 4.85
CA VAL A 134 5.14 0.82 5.57
C VAL A 134 4.15 1.42 4.59
N ALA A 135 3.04 0.73 4.35
CA ALA A 135 1.87 1.32 3.72
C ALA A 135 1.00 1.99 4.78
N VAL A 136 0.64 3.26 4.55
CA VAL A 136 -0.27 4.00 5.42
C VAL A 136 -1.56 4.28 4.68
N TRP A 137 -2.66 3.79 5.25
CA TRP A 137 -4.01 4.00 4.75
C TRP A 137 -4.80 4.88 5.70
N ARG A 138 -5.61 5.81 5.15
CA ARG A 138 -6.59 6.59 5.95
C ARG A 138 -8.03 6.42 5.47
N PRO A 139 -9.03 6.71 6.34
CA PRO A 139 -10.41 6.83 5.92
C PRO A 139 -10.61 7.79 4.73
N GLY A 140 -11.11 7.26 3.62
CA GLY A 140 -11.36 8.03 2.37
C GLY A 140 -10.40 7.71 1.23
N ASP A 141 -9.44 6.81 1.43
CA ASP A 141 -8.43 6.42 0.44
C ASP A 141 -8.87 5.29 -0.50
N GLY A 142 -10.09 4.76 -0.38
CA GLY A 142 -10.53 3.67 -1.26
C GLY A 142 -10.08 2.30 -0.75
N SER A 143 -10.28 1.24 -1.54
CA SER A 143 -10.07 -0.16 -1.15
C SER A 143 -8.85 -0.77 -1.83
N ASP A 144 -7.69 -0.55 -1.24
CA ASP A 144 -6.40 -0.75 -1.89
C ASP A 144 -5.83 -2.16 -1.74
N VAL A 145 -4.72 -2.38 -2.42
CA VAL A 145 -3.87 -3.56 -2.33
C VAL A 145 -2.49 -3.14 -1.85
N PHE A 146 -1.97 -3.83 -0.84
CA PHE A 146 -0.56 -3.70 -0.44
C PHE A 146 0.11 -5.06 -0.44
N ILE A 147 1.20 -5.18 -1.19
CA ILE A 147 2.06 -6.35 -1.24
C ILE A 147 3.39 -5.92 -0.65
N GLY A 148 3.71 -6.38 0.57
CA GLY A 148 4.91 -5.92 1.28
C GLY A 148 6.17 -6.40 0.56
N GLY A 149 6.33 -7.70 0.44
CA GLY A 149 7.43 -8.31 -0.29
C GLY A 149 8.46 -8.89 0.66
N ARG A 150 9.75 -8.58 0.44
CA ARG A 150 10.81 -9.13 1.28
C ARG A 150 11.19 -8.18 2.41
N GLY A 151 10.65 -8.43 3.58
CA GLY A 151 11.23 -7.96 4.83
C GLY A 151 10.25 -8.12 5.98
N VAL A 152 10.10 -7.07 6.78
CA VAL A 152 9.08 -7.00 7.82
C VAL A 152 8.21 -5.79 7.52
N ASP A 153 7.14 -6.04 6.80
CA ASP A 153 6.29 -5.00 6.23
C ASP A 153 5.09 -4.72 7.15
N ALA A 154 4.61 -3.48 7.10
CA ALA A 154 3.54 -3.00 7.95
C ALA A 154 2.45 -2.26 7.19
N LEU A 155 1.19 -2.59 7.47
CA LEU A 155 0.05 -1.74 7.15
C LEU A 155 -0.33 -0.91 8.38
N VAL A 156 -0.36 0.41 8.24
CA VAL A 156 -0.83 1.35 9.26
C VAL A 156 -2.17 1.94 8.85
N MET A 157 -3.23 1.61 9.61
CA MET A 157 -4.58 2.13 9.43
C MET A 157 -4.79 3.32 10.38
N GLY A 158 -4.52 4.54 9.90
CA GLY A 158 -4.52 5.75 10.73
C GLY A 158 -4.89 7.01 9.96
N ALA A 159 -5.33 8.06 10.65
CA ALA A 159 -5.62 9.34 10.00
C ALA A 159 -4.32 10.12 9.77
N ILE A 160 -3.96 10.33 8.51
CA ILE A 160 -2.80 11.14 8.13
C ILE A 160 -3.16 12.63 8.20
N ASP A 161 -2.29 13.43 8.82
CA ASP A 161 -2.41 14.89 8.82
C ASP A 161 -2.20 15.41 7.38
N ARG A 162 -3.11 16.24 6.87
CA ARG A 162 -3.03 16.81 5.51
C ARG A 162 -3.17 18.32 5.49
N ASP A 163 -2.57 18.96 4.48
CA ASP A 163 -2.64 20.40 4.29
C ASP A 163 -4.00 20.83 3.67
N ALA A 164 -4.15 22.12 3.36
CA ALA A 164 -5.38 22.65 2.77
C ALA A 164 -5.69 22.11 1.36
N HIS A 165 -4.71 21.51 0.68
CA HIS A 165 -4.85 20.87 -0.63
C HIS A 165 -4.98 19.36 -0.51
N ASN A 166 -5.19 18.84 0.70
CA ASN A 166 -5.35 17.41 0.96
C ASN A 166 -4.08 16.60 0.63
N VAL A 167 -2.91 17.22 0.71
CA VAL A 167 -1.59 16.57 0.58
C VAL A 167 -1.09 16.19 1.98
N PRO A 168 -0.54 14.99 2.21
CA PRO A 168 0.06 14.63 3.50
C PRO A 168 1.05 15.69 4.00
N VAL A 169 0.88 16.13 5.25
CA VAL A 169 1.81 17.04 5.90
C VAL A 169 3.07 16.25 6.22
N ILE A 170 4.11 16.58 5.49
CA ILE A 170 5.46 16.08 5.73
C ILE A 170 6.11 16.92 6.84
N SER A 171 6.50 16.28 7.95
CA SER A 171 7.02 17.00 9.13
C SER A 171 8.43 17.59 8.92
N PRO A 172 8.67 18.91 9.12
CA PRO A 172 10.02 19.48 9.22
C PRO A 172 10.51 19.60 10.68
N ALA A 173 11.43 18.71 11.08
CA ALA A 173 12.52 18.92 12.04
C ALA A 173 12.29 19.65 13.40
N THR A 174 11.31 19.22 14.19
CA THR A 174 11.58 18.90 15.62
C THR A 174 11.57 17.39 15.90
N GLY A 175 11.19 16.58 14.90
CA GLY A 175 11.18 15.11 14.95
C GLY A 175 12.52 14.46 14.62
N ARG A 176 12.64 13.20 15.03
CA ARG A 176 13.86 12.37 15.16
C ARG A 176 14.63 12.09 13.86
N TYR A 177 14.09 12.47 12.69
CA TYR A 177 14.71 12.22 11.37
C TYR A 177 14.78 13.52 10.55
N LYS A 178 15.93 14.17 10.62
CA LYS A 178 16.24 15.29 9.72
C LYS A 178 16.62 14.70 8.37
N ARG A 179 15.81 15.00 7.34
CA ARG A 179 15.97 14.68 5.90
C ARG A 179 15.13 13.53 5.33
N THR A 180 14.23 12.89 6.08
CA THR A 180 13.29 11.92 5.47
C THR A 180 11.91 12.49 5.21
N GLY A 181 11.37 13.34 6.09
CA GLY A 181 10.06 13.94 5.84
C GLY A 181 8.94 12.88 5.76
N LEU A 182 8.78 12.10 6.82
CA LEU A 182 7.72 11.10 6.90
C LEU A 182 6.34 11.76 7.15
N PRO A 183 5.24 11.14 6.66
CA PRO A 183 3.90 11.48 7.11
C PRO A 183 3.69 11.09 8.58
N THR A 184 2.77 11.78 9.26
CA THR A 184 2.30 11.39 10.60
C THR A 184 0.90 10.80 10.53
N ALA A 185 0.67 9.68 11.20
CA ALA A 185 -0.61 8.97 11.23
C ALA A 185 -1.13 8.84 12.67
N ASP A 186 -2.33 9.36 12.92
CA ASP A 186 -3.02 9.14 14.19
C ASP A 186 -3.75 7.79 14.16
N VAL A 187 -3.25 6.84 14.94
CA VAL A 187 -3.82 5.50 15.06
C VAL A 187 -4.63 5.34 16.35
N THR A 188 -4.72 6.39 17.17
CA THR A 188 -5.53 6.41 18.39
C THR A 188 -6.82 7.20 18.14
N GLY A 189 -7.87 6.89 18.90
CA GLY A 189 -9.08 7.72 18.89
C GLY A 189 -9.87 7.81 17.58
N GLN A 190 -9.49 7.06 16.53
CA GLN A 190 -10.19 7.08 15.25
C GLN A 190 -11.62 6.52 15.38
N ASN A 191 -12.54 7.00 14.54
CA ASN A 191 -13.96 6.60 14.57
C ASN A 191 -14.22 5.20 13.95
N GLY A 192 -13.23 4.33 13.92
CA GLY A 192 -13.39 2.97 13.43
C GLY A 192 -12.54 1.95 14.18
N PHE A 193 -12.48 0.73 13.68
CA PHE A 193 -11.63 -0.34 14.18
C PHE A 193 -11.39 -1.36 13.07
N CYS A 194 -10.31 -2.12 13.18
CA CYS A 194 -9.98 -3.16 12.22
C CYS A 194 -10.46 -4.54 12.66
N THR A 195 -10.75 -5.39 11.68
CA THR A 195 -10.81 -6.85 11.82
C THR A 195 -9.92 -7.48 10.76
N LEU A 196 -9.45 -8.68 11.05
CA LEU A 196 -8.70 -9.50 10.11
C LEU A 196 -9.54 -10.69 9.67
N GLU A 197 -9.49 -10.97 8.38
CA GLU A 197 -10.00 -12.19 7.78
C GLU A 197 -8.83 -12.88 7.09
N ASP A 198 -8.51 -14.08 7.56
CA ASP A 198 -7.53 -14.96 6.94
C ASP A 198 -8.16 -15.59 5.70
N VAL A 199 -7.60 -15.25 4.54
CA VAL A 199 -8.10 -15.66 3.23
C VAL A 199 -7.00 -16.34 2.43
N ARG A 200 -6.02 -16.96 3.11
CA ARG A 200 -4.96 -17.78 2.51
C ARG A 200 -5.53 -19.01 1.81
N ASP A 201 -6.22 -18.75 0.72
CA ASP A 201 -6.69 -19.66 -0.31
C ASP A 201 -5.88 -19.34 -1.56
N GLN A 202 -5.28 -20.36 -2.18
CA GLN A 202 -4.17 -20.22 -3.12
C GLN A 202 -4.54 -19.52 -4.44
N ASP A 203 -5.83 -19.23 -4.66
CA ASP A 203 -6.35 -18.69 -5.91
C ASP A 203 -6.53 -17.16 -5.91
N LEU A 204 -6.50 -16.49 -4.75
CA LEU A 204 -6.85 -15.07 -4.64
C LEU A 204 -5.67 -14.10 -4.78
N GLY A 205 -4.45 -14.54 -4.48
CA GLY A 205 -3.24 -13.72 -4.58
C GLY A 205 -3.02 -12.72 -3.44
N TYR A 206 -3.72 -12.87 -2.32
CA TYR A 206 -3.50 -12.13 -1.08
C TYR A 206 -3.76 -13.03 0.13
N ASP A 207 -3.10 -12.71 1.25
CA ASP A 207 -3.12 -13.54 2.47
C ASP A 207 -4.26 -13.15 3.41
N PHE A 208 -4.48 -11.84 3.58
CA PHE A 208 -5.47 -11.33 4.53
C PHE A 208 -6.33 -10.22 3.93
N LEU A 209 -7.55 -10.12 4.43
CA LEU A 209 -8.37 -8.92 4.30
C LEU A 209 -8.32 -8.15 5.61
N VAL A 210 -7.77 -6.94 5.55
CA VAL A 210 -7.83 -5.98 6.66
C VAL A 210 -9.06 -5.10 6.43
N ARG A 211 -10.05 -5.26 7.30
CA ARG A 211 -11.35 -4.58 7.15
C ARG A 211 -11.50 -3.51 8.22
N PHE A 212 -11.81 -2.29 7.80
CA PHE A 212 -12.08 -1.18 8.72
C PHE A 212 -13.58 -0.92 8.81
N PHE A 213 -14.09 -0.88 10.04
CA PHE A 213 -15.51 -0.63 10.32
C PHE A 213 -15.67 0.66 11.10
N LEU A 214 -16.76 1.40 10.84
CA LEU A 214 -17.10 2.59 11.61
C LEU A 214 -17.70 2.21 12.96
N LYS A 215 -17.20 2.80 14.05
CA LYS A 215 -17.71 2.58 15.42
C LYS A 215 -19.18 2.99 15.58
N SER A 216 -19.56 4.11 14.95
CA SER A 216 -20.88 4.71 15.09
C SER A 216 -22.00 3.89 14.44
N THR A 217 -21.71 3.20 13.34
CA THR A 217 -22.73 2.49 12.54
C THR A 217 -22.51 0.98 12.46
N GLY A 218 -21.29 0.50 12.75
CA GLY A 218 -20.89 -0.87 12.49
C GLY A 218 -20.75 -1.20 11.01
N ALA A 219 -20.86 -0.22 10.11
CA ALA A 219 -20.74 -0.43 8.68
C ALA A 219 -19.27 -0.64 8.28
N LEU A 220 -19.05 -1.53 7.31
CA LEU A 220 -17.76 -1.68 6.65
C LEU A 220 -17.46 -0.41 5.85
N ALA A 221 -16.35 0.24 6.15
CA ALA A 221 -15.89 1.42 5.41
C ALA A 221 -14.98 1.03 4.24
N VAL A 222 -14.03 0.12 4.50
CA VAL A 222 -13.01 -0.28 3.52
C VAL A 222 -12.56 -1.73 3.74
N THR A 223 -12.07 -2.34 2.67
CA THR A 223 -11.26 -3.57 2.73
C THR A 223 -9.93 -3.33 2.04
N ILE A 224 -8.84 -3.50 2.77
CA ILE A 224 -7.48 -3.55 2.23
C ILE A 224 -7.09 -5.01 2.05
N ARG A 225 -6.56 -5.34 0.88
CA ARG A 225 -6.03 -6.67 0.59
C ARG A 225 -4.53 -6.62 0.84
N VAL A 226 -4.03 -7.53 1.65
CA VAL A 226 -2.60 -7.60 1.95
C VAL A 226 -2.02 -8.96 1.62
N ALA A 227 -0.82 -8.96 1.05
CA ALA A 227 -0.02 -10.15 0.79
C ALA A 227 1.43 -9.88 1.22
N GLU A 228 2.12 -10.86 1.77
CA GLU A 228 3.52 -10.68 2.17
C GLU A 228 3.68 -9.47 3.13
N VAL A 229 2.80 -9.38 4.13
CA VAL A 229 2.80 -8.33 5.17
C VAL A 229 2.81 -8.98 6.54
N GLU A 230 3.70 -8.55 7.43
CA GLU A 230 3.89 -9.13 8.75
C GLU A 230 3.08 -8.42 9.84
N GLN A 231 2.85 -7.12 9.70
CA GLN A 231 2.35 -6.27 10.77
C GLN A 231 1.15 -5.44 10.34
N VAL A 232 0.12 -5.35 11.19
CA VAL A 232 -0.98 -4.41 11.00
C VAL A 232 -1.19 -3.59 12.26
N PHE A 233 -1.12 -2.27 12.14
CA PHE A 233 -1.43 -1.32 13.20
C PHE A 233 -2.76 -0.62 12.90
N CYS A 234 -3.62 -0.54 13.91
CA CYS A 234 -4.95 0.06 13.76
C CYS A 234 -5.46 0.59 15.10
N THR A 235 -6.54 1.37 15.07
CA THR A 235 -7.21 1.86 16.29
C THR A 235 -8.02 0.77 17.00
N SER A 236 -7.99 0.78 18.34
CA SER A 236 -8.80 -0.10 19.18
C SER A 236 -10.31 0.13 19.00
N ARG A 237 -11.08 -0.95 19.11
CA ARG A 237 -12.55 -0.94 19.05
C ARG A 237 -13.18 -0.23 20.24
N THR A 238 -12.59 -0.36 21.43
CA THR A 238 -13.24 -0.02 22.71
C THR A 238 -12.55 1.09 23.48
N ALA A 239 -11.29 1.38 23.16
CA ALA A 239 -10.50 2.40 23.83
C ALA A 239 -9.79 3.31 22.82
N ALA A 240 -9.29 4.45 23.28
CA ALA A 240 -8.31 5.25 22.55
C ALA A 240 -6.93 4.61 22.73
N ALA A 241 -6.70 3.50 22.04
CA ALA A 241 -5.46 2.72 22.10
C ALA A 241 -5.02 2.28 20.70
N ILE A 242 -3.73 1.98 20.58
CA ILE A 242 -3.13 1.36 19.41
C ILE A 242 -3.39 -0.14 19.53
N THR A 243 -3.81 -0.75 18.43
CA THR A 243 -3.86 -2.20 18.30
C THR A 243 -2.90 -2.66 17.23
N PHE A 244 -2.31 -3.82 17.48
CA PHE A 244 -1.34 -4.47 16.61
C PHE A 244 -1.78 -5.91 16.37
N ALA A 245 -1.57 -6.40 15.15
CA ALA A 245 -1.68 -7.80 14.83
C ALA A 245 -0.41 -8.28 14.11
N ASP A 246 0.15 -9.40 14.59
CA ASP A 246 1.23 -10.12 13.92
C ASP A 246 0.61 -11.15 12.96
N LEU A 247 0.72 -10.91 11.66
CA LEU A 247 0.17 -11.77 10.62
C LEU A 247 0.97 -13.06 10.41
N ARG A 248 2.18 -13.16 10.98
CA ARG A 248 2.99 -14.39 10.99
C ARG A 248 2.52 -15.37 12.07
N ALA A 249 1.70 -14.92 13.02
CA ALA A 249 1.18 -15.78 14.08
C ALA A 249 0.29 -16.88 13.49
N ALA A 250 0.21 -18.03 14.18
CA ALA A 250 -0.65 -19.14 13.76
C ALA A 250 -2.14 -18.74 13.74
N ASN A 251 -2.55 -17.85 14.66
CA ASN A 251 -3.89 -17.28 14.74
C ASN A 251 -3.76 -15.75 14.95
N PRO A 252 -3.59 -14.97 13.87
CA PRO A 252 -3.44 -13.52 13.97
C PRO A 252 -4.67 -12.88 14.60
N ALA A 253 -4.45 -11.97 15.56
CA ALA A 253 -5.50 -11.22 16.21
C ALA A 253 -4.95 -9.87 16.68
N PHE A 254 -5.82 -8.87 16.75
CA PHE A 254 -5.48 -7.56 17.29
C PHE A 254 -5.35 -7.60 18.81
N VAL A 255 -4.22 -7.11 19.32
CA VAL A 255 -3.96 -6.86 20.73
C VAL A 255 -3.63 -5.40 20.95
N GLU A 256 -3.97 -4.84 22.11
CA GLU A 256 -3.59 -3.46 22.44
C GLU A 256 -2.09 -3.38 22.76
N VAL A 257 -1.45 -2.33 22.25
CA VAL A 257 -0.02 -2.05 22.47
C VAL A 257 0.16 -0.57 22.81
N SER A 258 1.21 -0.28 23.57
CA SER A 258 1.69 1.08 23.87
C SER A 258 2.62 1.60 22.78
N LEU A 259 2.83 2.92 22.73
CA LEU A 259 3.82 3.53 21.83
C LEU A 259 5.25 3.02 22.07
N ASP A 260 5.59 2.64 23.30
CA ASP A 260 6.91 2.09 23.62
C ASP A 260 7.05 0.66 23.08
N GLU A 261 5.99 -0.16 23.17
CA GLU A 261 5.98 -1.50 22.56
C GLU A 261 6.04 -1.44 21.03
N VAL A 262 5.44 -0.43 20.40
CA VAL A 262 5.57 -0.23 18.94
C VAL A 262 7.02 0.00 18.54
N ALA A 263 7.81 0.72 19.34
CA ALA A 263 9.23 0.96 19.05
C ALA A 263 10.05 -0.34 19.00
N GLU A 264 9.66 -1.35 19.75
CA GLU A 264 10.29 -2.68 19.73
C GLU A 264 9.79 -3.54 18.55
N LEU A 265 8.63 -3.21 17.97
CA LEU A 265 8.03 -3.92 16.84
C LEU A 265 8.48 -3.39 15.47
N SER A 266 8.54 -2.06 15.32
CA SER A 266 8.98 -1.38 14.09
C SER A 266 9.36 0.07 14.39
N GLU A 267 10.65 0.40 14.18
CA GLU A 267 11.14 1.77 14.35
C GLU A 267 10.52 2.73 13.32
N THR A 268 10.35 2.31 12.06
CA THR A 268 9.69 3.12 11.02
C THR A 268 8.25 3.46 11.41
N VAL A 269 7.46 2.47 11.85
CA VAL A 269 6.08 2.72 12.29
C VAL A 269 6.06 3.64 13.51
N ARG A 270 6.96 3.45 14.48
CA ARG A 270 7.05 4.30 15.68
C ARG A 270 7.24 5.79 15.35
N GLN A 271 7.91 6.08 14.25
CA GLN A 271 8.16 7.45 13.78
C GLN A 271 6.95 8.10 13.13
N ILE A 272 6.11 7.29 12.49
CA ILE A 272 4.94 7.71 11.74
C ILE A 272 3.74 7.87 12.68
N ILE A 273 3.56 6.93 13.61
CA ILE A 273 2.34 6.89 14.41
C ILE A 273 2.37 7.80 15.63
N ARG A 274 1.21 8.34 15.97
CA ARG A 274 0.92 9.06 17.22
C ARG A 274 -0.38 8.60 17.87
#